data_AF-K7R0U3-F1
#
_entry.id   AF-K7R0U3-F1
#
_cell.length_a   1.000
_cell.length_b   1.000
_cell.length_c   1.000
_cell.angle_alpha   90.00
_cell.angle_beta   90.00
_cell.angle_gamma   90.00
#
_symmetry.space_group_name_H-M   'P 1'
#
loop_
_entity.id
_entity.type
_entity.pdbx_description
1 polymer ?
#
loop_
_entity_poly.entity_id
_entity_poly.type
_entity_poly.pdbx_seq_one_letter_code
_entity_poly.pdbx_strand_id
1 'polypeptide(L)'
;MREDLAYLMEDEALTDGLTDEEAQALLSWLRDLAEEVDPSHLAHLRRLGHEVARLARDYGVPVEDLIGLLELAWEAPEPPGLQA
;
A
#
# COMPACT_ATOMS: atom_id res chain seq x y z
N MET A 1 17.79 -2.30 -4.53
CA MET A 1 16.65 -3.20 -4.83
C MET A 1 16.43 -4.25 -3.75
N ARG A 2 17.30 -5.26 -3.57
CA ARG A 2 17.09 -6.28 -2.52
C ARG A 2 17.11 -5.69 -1.10
N GLU A 3 17.90 -4.64 -0.91
CA GLU A 3 18.06 -3.94 0.37
C GLU A 3 16.88 -3.03 0.73
N ASP A 4 16.16 -2.47 -0.26
CA ASP A 4 15.04 -1.56 -0.02
C ASP A 4 13.78 -2.26 0.51
N LEU A 5 13.61 -3.53 0.13
CA LEU A 5 12.57 -4.43 0.65
C LEU A 5 12.85 -4.89 2.08
N ALA A 6 14.12 -5.09 2.42
CA ALA A 6 14.52 -5.48 3.77
C ALA A 6 14.08 -4.42 4.79
N TYR A 7 14.19 -3.13 4.46
CA TYR A 7 13.69 -2.03 5.32
C TYR A 7 12.18 -2.04 5.53
N LEU A 8 11.40 -2.60 4.59
CA LEU A 8 9.94 -2.72 4.74
C LEU A 8 9.57 -3.92 5.64
N MET A 9 10.44 -4.92 5.70
CA MET A 9 10.27 -6.16 6.48
C MET A 9 10.90 -6.09 7.88
N GLU A 10 11.82 -5.15 8.12
CA GLU A 10 12.42 -4.88 9.44
C GLU A 10 11.54 -4.03 10.36
N ASP A 11 10.42 -3.50 9.84
CA ASP A 11 9.46 -2.76 10.65
C ASP A 11 8.60 -3.76 11.46
N GLU A 12 9.00 -4.03 12.70
CA GLU A 12 8.27 -4.92 13.63
C GLU A 12 6.79 -4.50 13.80
N ALA A 13 6.44 -3.25 13.49
CA ALA A 13 5.05 -2.77 13.50
C ALA A 13 4.17 -3.39 12.41
N LEU A 14 4.78 -3.90 11.33
CA LEU A 14 4.06 -4.38 10.16
C LEU A 14 3.31 -5.69 10.41
N THR A 15 3.83 -6.51 11.33
CA THR A 15 3.23 -7.77 11.74
C THR A 15 2.67 -7.73 13.16
N ASP A 16 2.70 -6.57 13.82
CA ASP A 16 2.20 -6.43 15.19
C ASP A 16 0.68 -6.70 15.25
N GLY A 17 0.27 -7.52 16.21
CA GLY A 17 -1.12 -7.97 16.35
C GLY A 17 -1.58 -9.04 15.36
N LEU A 18 -0.72 -9.48 14.43
CA LEU A 18 -1.00 -10.62 13.54
C LEU A 18 -0.58 -11.94 14.19
N THR A 19 -1.28 -13.02 13.86
CA THR A 19 -0.79 -14.37 14.10
C THR A 19 0.38 -14.70 13.18
N ASP A 20 1.18 -15.72 13.52
CA ASP A 20 2.31 -16.16 12.67
C ASP A 20 1.86 -16.50 11.24
N GLU A 21 0.67 -17.10 11.07
CA GLU A 21 0.11 -17.43 9.76
C GLU A 21 -0.26 -16.18 8.95
N GLU A 22 -0.91 -15.20 9.59
CA GLU A 22 -1.30 -13.93 8.96
C GLU A 22 -0.07 -13.08 8.61
N ALA A 23 0.92 -13.02 9.51
CA ALA A 23 2.19 -12.37 9.26
C ALA A 23 2.93 -13.00 8.08
N GLN A 24 2.99 -14.34 8.02
CA GLN A 24 3.62 -15.06 6.92
C GLN A 24 2.90 -14.83 5.58
N ALA A 25 1.56 -14.79 5.60
CA ALA A 25 0.76 -14.49 4.42
C ALA A 25 1.02 -13.06 3.90
N LEU A 26 1.01 -12.07 4.80
CA LEU A 26 1.32 -10.67 4.49
C LEU A 26 2.72 -10.51 3.90
N LEU A 27 3.73 -11.10 4.54
CA LEU A 27 5.12 -11.02 4.10
C LEU A 27 5.34 -11.71 2.74
N SER A 28 4.66 -12.84 2.49
CA SER A 28 4.74 -13.50 1.18
C SER A 28 4.12 -12.62 0.10
N TRP A 29 2.94 -12.05 0.36
CA TRP A 29 2.27 -11.17 -0.59
C TRP A 29 3.11 -9.91 -0.90
N LEU A 30 3.71 -9.27 0.11
CA LEU A 30 4.57 -8.11 -0.08
C LEU A 30 5.84 -8.42 -0.87
N ARG A 31 6.42 -9.61 -0.67
CA ARG A 31 7.57 -10.06 -1.46
C ARG A 31 7.17 -10.22 -2.93
N ASP A 32 6.07 -10.92 -3.18
CA ASP A 32 5.61 -11.19 -4.55
C ASP A 32 5.28 -9.86 -5.27
N LEU A 33 4.60 -8.92 -4.59
CA LEU A 33 4.35 -7.57 -5.11
C LEU A 33 5.64 -6.84 -5.51
N ALA A 34 6.69 -6.98 -4.71
CA ALA A 34 7.94 -6.26 -4.94
C ALA A 34 8.86 -6.91 -5.97
N GLU A 35 8.60 -8.18 -6.32
CA GLU A 35 9.19 -8.83 -7.48
C GLU A 35 8.48 -8.40 -8.78
N GLU A 36 7.19 -8.09 -8.72
CA GLU A 36 6.37 -7.71 -9.87
C GLU A 36 6.42 -6.20 -10.21
N VAL A 37 6.75 -5.36 -9.23
CA VAL A 37 6.62 -3.90 -9.34
C VAL A 37 7.99 -3.21 -9.38
N ASP A 38 8.17 -2.27 -10.33
CA ASP A 38 9.38 -1.44 -10.42
C ASP A 38 9.63 -0.69 -9.07
N PRO A 39 10.89 -0.58 -8.61
CA PRO A 39 11.22 0.11 -7.35
C PRO A 39 10.65 1.52 -7.21
N SER A 40 10.52 2.26 -8.31
CA SER A 40 9.93 3.60 -8.33
C SER A 40 8.42 3.59 -8.04
N HIS A 41 7.73 2.52 -8.41
CA HIS A 41 6.32 2.29 -8.09
C HIS A 41 6.16 1.80 -6.64
N LEU A 42 7.10 1.02 -6.09
CA LEU A 42 7.08 0.62 -4.67
C LEU A 42 7.13 1.82 -3.73
N ALA A 43 7.95 2.83 -4.04
CA ALA A 43 7.99 4.07 -3.26
C ALA A 43 6.64 4.82 -3.28
N HIS A 44 5.95 4.82 -4.42
CA HIS A 44 4.60 5.40 -4.54
C HIS A 44 3.56 4.62 -3.74
N LEU A 45 3.58 3.28 -3.83
CA LEU A 45 2.67 2.41 -3.09
C LEU A 45 2.87 2.57 -1.57
N ARG A 46 4.11 2.65 -1.10
CA ARG A 46 4.40 2.90 0.33
C ARG A 46 3.82 4.24 0.80
N ARG A 47 4.00 5.30 0.00
CA ARG A 47 3.44 6.62 0.30
C ARG A 47 1.91 6.58 0.33
N LEU A 48 1.29 5.92 -0.65
CA LEU A 48 -0.16 5.77 -0.73
C LEU A 48 -0.71 5.02 0.49
N GLY A 49 -0.10 3.89 0.86
CA GLY A 49 -0.48 3.13 2.05
C GLY A 49 -0.40 3.95 3.34
N HIS A 50 0.66 4.77 3.50
CA HIS A 50 0.79 5.65 4.66
C HIS A 50 -0.30 6.73 4.71
N GLU A 51 -0.62 7.33 3.56
CA GLU A 51 -1.71 8.33 3.48
C GLU A 51 -3.07 7.70 3.77
N VAL A 52 -3.36 6.51 3.26
CA VAL A 52 -4.60 5.78 3.55
C VAL A 52 -4.71 5.49 5.06
N ALA A 53 -3.66 4.96 5.68
CA ALA A 53 -3.64 4.69 7.11
C ALA A 53 -3.81 5.98 7.95
N ARG A 54 -3.18 7.07 7.53
CA ARG A 54 -3.33 8.39 8.15
C ARG A 54 -4.77 8.89 8.05
N LEU A 55 -5.37 8.85 6.86
CA LEU A 55 -6.76 9.27 6.65
C LEU A 55 -7.75 8.43 7.44
N ALA A 56 -7.57 7.10 7.46
CA ALA A 56 -8.42 6.19 8.23
C ALA A 56 -8.41 6.57 9.71
N ARG A 57 -7.22 6.84 10.27
CA ARG A 57 -7.05 7.27 11.67
C ARG A 57 -7.64 8.67 11.93
N ASP A 58 -7.28 9.65 11.10
CA ASP A 58 -7.62 11.06 11.33
C ASP A 58 -9.13 11.30 11.22
N TYR A 59 -9.81 10.55 10.35
CA TYR A 59 -11.24 10.73 10.07
C TYR A 59 -12.12 9.60 10.60
N GLY A 60 -11.55 8.56 11.22
CA GLY A 60 -12.30 7.41 11.72
C GLY A 60 -13.02 6.61 10.62
N VAL A 61 -12.47 6.61 9.41
CA VAL A 61 -13.05 5.94 8.24
C VAL A 61 -12.39 4.56 8.08
N PRO A 62 -13.17 3.49 7.79
CA PRO A 62 -12.62 2.17 7.46
C PRO A 62 -11.63 2.22 6.29
N VAL A 63 -10.58 1.41 6.34
CA VAL A 63 -9.58 1.35 5.27
C VAL A 63 -10.21 0.88 3.95
N GLU A 64 -11.19 -0.02 4.04
CA GLU A 64 -11.93 -0.58 2.92
C GLU A 64 -12.68 0.51 2.13
N ASP A 65 -13.26 1.48 2.84
CA ASP A 65 -13.98 2.60 2.21
C ASP A 65 -13.00 3.51 1.44
N LEU A 66 -11.79 3.72 1.97
CA LEU A 66 -10.75 4.49 1.31
C LEU A 66 -10.18 3.76 0.08
N ILE A 67 -10.05 2.43 0.15
CA ILE A 67 -9.66 1.60 -0.99
C ILE A 67 -10.71 1.73 -2.10
N GLY A 68 -12.00 1.64 -1.79
CA GLY A 68 -13.06 1.80 -2.79
C GLY A 68 -13.02 3.17 -3.49
N LEU A 69 -12.67 4.24 -2.78
CA LEU A 69 -12.46 5.56 -3.38
C LEU A 69 -11.25 5.60 -4.34
N LEU A 70 -10.16 4.91 -3.98
CA LEU A 70 -8.98 4.82 -4.83
C LEU A 70 -9.27 4.02 -6.10
N GLU A 71 -9.99 2.90 -6.00
CA GLU A 71 -10.42 2.10 -7.14
C GLU A 71 -11.25 2.94 -8.10
N LEU A 72 -12.24 3.69 -7.59
CA LEU A 72 -13.04 4.61 -8.41
C LEU A 72 -12.19 5.68 -9.09
N ALA A 73 -11.18 6.22 -8.40
CA ALA A 73 -10.28 7.22 -8.97
C ALA A 73 -9.34 6.62 -10.04
N TRP A 74 -8.98 5.35 -9.93
CA TRP A 74 -8.11 4.62 -10.86
C TRP A 74 -8.86 4.13 -12.11
N GLU A 75 -10.14 3.78 -11.94
CA GLU A 75 -11.03 3.39 -13.04
C GLU A 75 -11.66 4.59 -13.75
N ALA A 76 -11.62 5.77 -13.14
CA ALA A 76 -12.12 6.98 -13.76
C ALA A 76 -11.31 7.30 -15.03
N PRO A 77 -11.96 7.48 -16.20
CA PRO A 77 -11.27 8.02 -17.36
C PRO A 77 -10.69 9.39 -16.98
N GLU A 78 -9.46 9.68 -17.43
CA GLU A 78 -8.85 10.99 -17.24
C GLU A 78 -9.88 12.09 -17.55
N PRO A 79 -10.17 13.00 -16.61
CA PRO A 79 -11.12 14.05 -16.87
C PRO A 79 -10.63 14.85 -18.09
N PRO A 80 -11.48 15.06 -19.11
CA PRO A 80 -11.10 15.81 -20.31
C PRO A 80 -10.80 17.26 -19.91
N GLY A 81 -9.53 17.58 -19.66
CA GLY A 81 -9.11 18.88 -19.14
C GLY A 81 -7.67 18.98 -18.65
N LEU A 82 -6.93 17.88 -18.55
CA LEU A 82 -5.51 17.87 -18.16
C LEU A 82 -4.58 17.32 -19.25
N GLN A 83 -4.96 17.44 -20.52
CA GLN A 83 -4.00 17.33 -21.63
C GLN A 83 -3.49 18.74 -21.94
N ALA A 84 -2.27 19.03 -21.50
CA ALA A 84 -1.49 20.20 -21.90
C ALA A 84 -0.58 19.87 -23.08
#